data_AF-A0A1I7LED8-F1
#
_entry.id   AF-A0A1I7LED8-F1
#
_cell.length_a   1.000
_cell.length_b   1.000
_cell.length_c   1.000
_cell.angle_alpha   90.00
_cell.angle_beta   90.00
_cell.angle_gamma   90.00
#
_symmetry.space_group_name_H-M   'P 1'
#
loop_
_entity.id
_entity.type
_entity.pdbx_description
1 polymer ?
#
loop_
_entity_poly.entity_id
_entity_poly.type
_entity_poly.pdbx_seq_one_letter_code
_entity_poly.pdbx_strand_id
1 'polypeptide(L)'
;MKQHEMYIYQCTECNVIFGVDTTYQDHNHIVCPVCISDESLKDVGCAVAVVTREPAESKCRVCGCTESHACEGGCYWVEPDLCNRCAVAERDGERSV
;
A
#
# COMPACT_ATOMS: atom_id res chain seq x y z
N MET A 1 9.56 -6.38 11.67
CA MET A 1 8.10 -6.26 11.43
C MET A 1 7.47 -5.83 12.73
N LYS A 2 6.63 -4.80 12.76
CA LYS A 2 5.93 -4.39 13.99
C LYS A 2 4.55 -5.03 13.99
N GLN A 3 4.24 -5.77 15.04
CA GLN A 3 2.93 -6.34 15.29
C GLN A 3 2.20 -5.43 16.26
N HIS A 4 0.95 -5.12 15.98
CA HIS A 4 0.10 -4.33 16.83
C HIS A 4 -1.15 -5.14 17.16
N GLU A 5 -1.48 -5.23 18.44
CA GLU A 5 -2.74 -5.82 18.87
C GLU A 5 -3.84 -4.76 18.73
N MET A 6 -5.00 -5.16 18.20
CA MET A 6 -6.09 -4.26 17.83
C MET A 6 -7.41 -4.83 18.33
N TYR A 7 -8.28 -3.98 18.89
CA TYR A 7 -9.70 -4.27 19.10
C TYR A 7 -10.47 -3.91 17.83
N ILE A 8 -11.35 -4.81 17.39
CA ILE A 8 -12.12 -4.66 16.16
C ILE A 8 -13.56 -4.31 16.50
N TYR A 9 -14.04 -3.22 15.92
CA TYR A 9 -15.40 -2.72 16.08
C TYR A 9 -16.13 -2.73 14.75
N GLN A 10 -17.43 -3.01 14.81
CA GLN A 10 -18.36 -2.85 13.70
C GLN A 10 -19.41 -1.79 14.07
N CYS A 11 -19.59 -0.79 13.22
CA CYS A 11 -20.76 0.08 13.29
C CYS A 11 -21.91 -0.56 12.51
N THR A 12 -23.03 -0.88 13.17
CA THR A 12 -24.18 -1.52 12.51
C THR A 12 -25.06 -0.53 11.73
N GLU A 13 -24.81 0.77 11.86
CA GLU A 13 -25.52 1.81 11.11
C GLU A 13 -24.91 2.00 9.71
N CYS A 14 -23.62 2.31 9.61
CA CYS A 14 -22.93 2.52 8.34
C CYS A 14 -22.16 1.29 7.81
N ASN A 15 -22.22 0.16 8.52
CA ASN A 15 -21.58 -1.11 8.18
C ASN A 15 -20.05 -1.05 7.99
N VAL A 16 -19.35 -0.15 8.70
CA VAL A 16 -17.88 -0.09 8.68
C VAL A 16 -17.29 -0.99 9.77
N ILE A 17 -16.21 -1.69 9.43
CA ILE A 17 -15.38 -2.46 10.37
C ILE A 17 -14.03 -1.74 10.49
N PHE A 18 -13.57 -1.49 11.71
CA PHE A 18 -12.31 -0.79 11.97
C PHE A 18 -11.62 -1.33 13.21
N GLY A 19 -10.29 -1.14 13.26
CA GLY A 19 -9.45 -1.56 14.38
C GLY A 19 -8.93 -0.37 15.19
N VAL A 20 -8.86 -0.52 16.50
CA VAL A 20 -8.27 0.43 17.45
C VAL A 20 -7.11 -0.25 18.16
N ASP A 21 -5.95 0.41 18.21
CA ASP A 21 -4.74 -0.14 18.84
C ASP A 21 -4.94 -0.32 20.35
N THR A 22 -4.61 -1.50 20.88
CA THR A 22 -4.82 -1.84 22.29
C THR A 22 -3.93 -1.07 23.26
N THR A 23 -2.87 -0.43 22.76
CA THR A 23 -2.00 0.43 23.57
C THR A 23 -2.62 1.80 23.84
N TYR A 24 -3.76 2.11 23.23
CA TYR A 24 -4.48 3.35 23.45
C TYR A 24 -5.22 3.31 24.80
N GLN A 25 -4.68 4.01 25.80
CA GLN A 25 -5.05 3.83 27.21
C GLN A 25 -6.46 4.28 27.61
N ASP A 26 -7.16 5.00 26.73
CA ASP A 26 -8.52 5.48 26.97
C ASP A 26 -9.45 5.07 25.83
N HIS A 27 -9.94 3.82 25.85
CA HIS A 27 -11.03 3.33 24.97
C HIS A 27 -12.40 3.95 25.30
N ASN A 28 -12.43 5.00 26.12
CA ASN A 28 -13.64 5.64 26.62
C ASN A 28 -14.31 6.57 25.58
N HIS A 29 -13.73 6.72 24.39
CA HIS A 29 -14.21 7.60 23.33
C HIS A 29 -14.11 6.97 21.93
N ILE A 30 -14.27 5.65 21.81
CA ILE A 30 -14.26 4.99 20.50
C ILE A 30 -15.55 5.36 19.78
N VAL A 31 -15.42 6.07 18.66
CA VAL A 31 -16.52 6.45 17.79
C VAL A 31 -16.33 5.85 16.41
N CYS A 32 -17.44 5.55 15.74
CA CYS A 32 -17.42 5.18 14.34
C CYS A 32 -16.77 6.31 13.51
N PRO A 33 -15.75 6.04 12.67
CA PRO A 33 -15.10 7.08 11.88
C PRO A 33 -16.01 7.69 10.79
N VAL A 34 -17.14 7.04 10.49
CA VAL A 34 -18.13 7.51 9.51
C VAL A 34 -19.26 8.28 10.20
N CYS A 35 -19.90 7.68 11.20
CA CYS A 35 -21.03 8.31 11.89
C CYS A 35 -20.60 9.34 12.94
N ILE A 36 -19.34 9.29 13.41
CA ILE A 36 -18.84 10.09 14.52
C ILE A 36 -19.70 9.88 15.79
N SER A 37 -20.11 8.63 16.02
CA SER A 37 -20.98 8.21 17.12
C SER A 37 -20.60 6.79 17.57
N ASP A 38 -20.87 6.46 18.82
CA ASP A 38 -20.70 5.14 19.43
C ASP A 38 -22.01 4.34 19.56
N GLU A 39 -23.17 4.96 19.30
CA GLU A 39 -24.51 4.38 19.56
C GLU A 39 -24.75 3.03 18.88
N SER A 40 -24.17 2.84 17.69
CA SER A 40 -24.32 1.63 16.87
C SER A 40 -23.04 0.78 16.81
N LEU A 41 -22.09 0.98 17.73
CA LEU A 41 -20.85 0.20 17.76
C LEU A 41 -21.02 -1.14 18.47
N LYS A 42 -20.45 -2.19 17.89
CA LYS A 42 -20.31 -3.52 18.48
C LYS A 42 -18.84 -3.92 18.49
N ASP A 43 -18.35 -4.39 19.63
CA ASP A 43 -17.10 -5.14 19.70
C ASP A 43 -17.31 -6.48 18.98
N VAL A 44 -16.47 -6.76 17.99
CA VAL A 44 -16.52 -7.98 17.18
C VAL A 44 -15.24 -8.82 17.29
N GLY A 45 -14.27 -8.41 18.13
CA GLY A 45 -13.13 -9.25 18.50
C GLY A 45 -11.77 -8.54 18.52
N CYS A 46 -10.71 -9.34 18.58
CA CYS A 46 -9.32 -8.87 18.58
C CYS A 46 -8.58 -9.34 17.32
N ALA A 47 -7.67 -8.52 16.81
CA ALA A 47 -6.82 -8.87 15.68
C ALA A 47 -5.36 -8.44 15.92
N VAL A 48 -4.44 -9.05 15.17
CA VAL A 48 -3.05 -8.59 15.08
C VAL A 48 -2.86 -7.93 13.73
N ALA A 49 -2.60 -6.63 13.73
CA ALA A 49 -2.22 -5.90 12.53
C ALA A 49 -0.72 -6.10 12.28
N VAL A 50 -0.41 -6.67 11.11
CA VAL A 50 0.96 -6.76 10.59
C VAL A 50 1.11 -5.73 9.50
N VAL A 51 1.84 -4.65 9.78
CA VAL A 51 2.12 -3.62 8.78
C VAL A 51 3.34 -4.04 7.96
N THR A 52 3.10 -4.44 6.72
CA THR A 52 4.13 -4.66 5.71
C THR A 52 4.11 -3.53 4.69
N ARG A 53 5.27 -3.24 4.09
CA ARG A 53 5.34 -2.43 2.88
C ARG A 53 5.48 -3.41 1.73
N GLU A 54 4.62 -3.31 0.73
CA GLU A 54 4.91 -3.96 -0.54
C GLU A 54 6.20 -3.34 -1.09
N PRO A 55 7.16 -4.16 -1.56
CA PRO A 55 8.34 -3.60 -2.19
C PRO A 55 7.88 -2.79 -3.41
N ALA A 56 8.37 -1.56 -3.53
CA ALA A 56 8.10 -0.77 -4.72
C ALA A 56 8.61 -1.55 -5.94
N GLU A 57 7.73 -1.81 -6.90
CA GLU A 57 8.12 -2.47 -8.15
C GLU A 57 9.20 -1.62 -8.85
N SER A 58 10.30 -2.26 -9.26
CA SER A 58 11.33 -1.59 -10.04
C SER A 58 10.76 -1.02 -11.33
N LYS A 59 11.16 0.20 -11.66
CA LYS A 59 10.74 0.89 -12.88
C LYS A 59 11.95 1.40 -13.63
N CYS A 60 11.95 1.27 -14.95
CA CYS A 60 12.99 1.86 -15.78
C CYS A 60 12.93 3.39 -15.64
N ARG A 61 14.04 4.02 -15.26
CA ARG A 61 14.16 5.47 -15.03
C ARG A 61 13.89 6.32 -16.28
N VAL A 62 13.91 5.71 -17.47
CA VAL A 62 13.70 6.38 -18.76
C VAL A 62 12.27 6.19 -19.27
N CYS A 63 11.81 4.94 -19.44
CA CYS A 63 10.50 4.65 -20.05
C CYS A 63 9.40 4.21 -19.07
N GLY A 64 9.75 3.96 -17.80
CA GLY A 64 8.79 3.55 -16.77
C GLY A 64 8.31 2.10 -16.86
N CYS A 65 8.84 1.27 -17.78
CA CYS A 65 8.48 -0.15 -17.84
C CYS A 65 8.80 -0.84 -16.52
N THR A 66 8.03 -1.88 -16.20
CA THR A 66 8.16 -2.68 -14.98
C THR A 66 8.28 -4.16 -15.32
N GLU A 67 8.49 -5.01 -14.31
CA GLU A 67 8.46 -6.47 -14.48
C GLU A 67 7.11 -6.94 -15.06
N SER A 68 6.00 -6.38 -14.57
CA SER A 68 4.65 -6.72 -15.03
C SER A 68 4.24 -6.01 -16.33
N HIS A 69 4.87 -4.88 -16.65
CA HIS A 69 4.56 -4.04 -17.81
C HIS A 69 5.83 -3.72 -18.60
N ALA A 70 6.31 -4.72 -19.35
CA ALA A 70 7.47 -4.58 -20.23
C ALA A 70 7.23 -3.56 -21.36
N CYS A 71 8.31 -3.06 -21.97
CA CYS A 71 8.23 -2.27 -23.19
C CYS A 71 7.52 -3.06 -24.32
N GLU A 72 6.98 -2.34 -25.30
CA GLU A 72 6.47 -2.97 -26.53
C GLU A 72 7.54 -3.85 -27.19
N GLY A 73 7.18 -5.06 -27.59
CA GLY A 73 8.13 -6.06 -28.11
C GLY A 73 9.03 -6.72 -27.05
N GLY A 74 8.88 -6.34 -25.78
CA GLY A 74 9.64 -6.87 -24.66
C GLY A 74 10.94 -6.09 -24.37
N CYS A 75 11.38 -6.15 -23.12
CA CYS A 75 12.68 -5.65 -22.67
C CYS A 75 13.16 -6.50 -21.49
N TYR A 76 14.43 -6.34 -21.10
CA TYR A 76 14.98 -6.95 -19.89
C TYR A 76 15.80 -5.93 -19.11
N TRP A 77 15.97 -6.15 -17.81
CA TRP A 77 16.77 -5.29 -16.93
C TRP A 77 18.26 -5.45 -17.19
N VAL A 78 18.96 -4.33 -17.33
CA VAL A 78 20.43 -4.28 -17.36
C VAL A 78 21.01 -3.66 -16.08
N GLU A 79 20.22 -2.81 -15.42
CA GLU A 79 20.48 -2.23 -14.11
C GLU A 79 19.17 -2.26 -13.30
N PRO A 80 19.21 -2.10 -11.96
CA PRO A 80 18.02 -2.15 -11.10
C PRO A 80 16.88 -1.17 -11.50
N ASP A 81 17.21 -0.11 -12.21
CA ASP A 81 16.30 0.93 -12.70
C ASP A 81 16.49 1.24 -14.20
N LEU A 82 17.06 0.33 -15.00
CA LEU A 82 17.24 0.54 -16.44
C LEU A 82 16.99 -0.73 -17.26
N CYS A 83 16.16 -0.60 -18.29
CA CYS A 83 15.96 -1.67 -19.27
C CYS A 83 16.94 -1.57 -20.45
N ASN A 84 17.16 -2.70 -21.11
CA ASN A 84 18.07 -2.82 -22.24
C ASN A 84 17.73 -1.87 -23.42
N ARG A 85 16.44 -1.64 -23.70
CA ARG A 85 16.00 -0.72 -24.76
C ARG A 85 16.49 0.70 -24.52
N CYS A 86 16.36 1.19 -23.30
CA CYS A 86 16.82 2.53 -22.94
C CYS A 86 18.35 2.60 -22.82
N ALA A 87 19.01 1.53 -22.35
CA ALA A 87 20.46 1.47 -22.25
C ALA A 87 21.20 1.56 -23.61
N VAL A 88 20.52 1.23 -24.72
CA VAL A 88 21.04 1.45 -26.07
C VAL A 88 20.80 2.90 -26.50
N ALA A 89 19.59 3.43 -26.28
CA ALA A 89 19.25 4.80 -26.63
C ALA A 89 20.14 5.86 -25.95
N GLU A 90 20.53 5.65 -24.69
CA GLU A 90 21.43 6.56 -23.95
C GLU A 90 22.84 6.67 -24.56
N ARG A 91 23.29 5.67 -25.34
CA ARG A 91 24.62 5.67 -25.96
C ARG A 91 24.67 6.40 -27.30
N ASP A 92 23.53 6.54 -27.96
CA ASP A 92 23.45 7.06 -29.32
C ASP A 92 22.96 8.51 -29.41
N GLY A 93 22.76 9.19 -28.28
CA GLY A 93 22.74 10.65 -28.23
C GLY A 93 21.68 11.37 -29.09
N GLU A 94 20.59 10.72 -29.49
CA GLU A 94 19.54 11.37 -30.28
C GLU A 94 18.23 11.44 -29.50
N ARG A 95 17.96 12.65 -29.00
CA ARG A 95 16.70 13.05 -28.37
C ARG A 95 15.62 13.07 -29.45
N SER A 96 14.63 12.18 -29.36
CA SER A 96 13.42 12.26 -30.18
C SER A 96 12.20 11.94 -29.31
N VAL A 97 11.76 12.97 -28.59
CA VAL A 97 10.35 13.17 -28.24
C VAL A 97 10.00 14.59 -28.64
#